data_AF-A0A0S7X1B2-F1
#
_entry.id   AF-A0A0S7X1B2-F1
#
_cell.length_a   1.000
_cell.length_b   1.000
_cell.length_c   1.000
_cell.angle_alpha   90.00
_cell.angle_beta   90.00
_cell.angle_gamma   90.00
#
_symmetry.space_group_name_H-M   'P 1'
#
loop_
_entity.id
_entity.type
_entity.pdbx_description
1 polymer ?
#
loop_
_entity_poly.entity_id
_entity_poly.type
_entity_poly.pdbx_seq_one_letter_code
_entity_poly.pdbx_strand_id
1 'polypeptide(L)'
;MSTQNTQQNVTAAMKFSLTEKVLMGIGYYGLVITGAYGIYLQSIIWGLFYTGFLIFGFFVFLGYCVCSYCPYIYPEYSDCLFPPFGALIKKLYKFRSGPISIVDKIGFLIMMIGVVVIPQYWLLKNYTILAIFWIFCLPTYVGLIFYECRRCQHFDCLFNIAKRN
;
A
#
# COMPACT_ATOMS: atom_id res chain seq x y z
N MET A 1 19.67 -7.77 32.92
CA MET A 1 19.81 -6.46 32.21
C MET A 1 20.17 -6.60 30.71
N SER A 2 20.54 -7.76 30.17
CA SER A 2 20.85 -7.95 28.74
C SER A 2 19.61 -8.18 27.84
N THR A 3 18.50 -8.67 28.39
CA THR A 3 17.29 -9.02 27.64
C THR A 3 16.50 -7.80 27.16
N GLN A 4 16.47 -6.72 27.95
CA GLN A 4 15.74 -5.48 27.59
C GLN A 4 16.42 -4.71 26.44
N ASN A 5 17.76 -4.62 26.45
CA ASN A 5 18.52 -4.00 25.35
C ASN A 5 18.37 -4.77 24.03
N THR A 6 18.30 -6.10 24.10
CA THR A 6 18.11 -6.94 22.91
C THR A 6 16.69 -6.76 22.34
N GLN A 7 15.66 -6.73 23.18
CA GLN A 7 14.27 -6.49 22.74
C GLN A 7 14.06 -5.08 22.18
N GLN A 8 14.66 -4.02 22.76
CA GLN A 8 14.58 -2.65 22.24
C GLN A 8 15.24 -2.51 20.86
N ASN A 9 16.40 -3.14 20.64
CA ASN A 9 17.07 -3.12 19.35
C ASN A 9 16.28 -3.89 18.27
N VAL A 10 15.64 -4.99 18.66
CA VAL A 10 14.76 -5.79 17.78
C VAL A 10 13.47 -5.03 17.44
N THR A 11 12.84 -4.32 18.39
CA THR A 11 11.65 -3.48 18.10
C THR A 11 11.97 -2.21 17.31
N ALA A 12 13.15 -1.61 17.48
CA ALA A 12 13.58 -0.46 16.69
C ALA A 12 13.87 -0.82 15.22
N ALA A 13 14.44 -2.01 14.96
CA ALA A 13 14.68 -2.52 13.61
C ALA A 13 13.38 -2.82 12.82
N MET A 14 12.22 -2.82 13.49
CA MET A 14 10.93 -3.19 12.91
C MET A 14 10.01 -2.00 12.65
N LYS A 15 10.43 -0.78 12.98
CA LYS A 15 9.66 0.43 12.65
C LYS A 15 10.09 0.97 11.29
N PHE A 16 9.15 1.59 10.58
CA PHE A 16 9.47 2.23 9.31
C PHE A 16 10.16 3.56 9.59
N SER A 17 11.25 3.82 8.87
CA SER A 17 11.94 5.10 8.93
C SER A 17 11.03 6.22 8.42
N LEU A 18 11.23 7.45 8.91
CA LEU A 18 10.51 8.61 8.41
C LEU A 18 10.71 8.78 6.90
N THR A 19 11.93 8.54 6.40
CA THR A 19 12.24 8.61 4.97
C THR A 19 11.46 7.60 4.16
N GLU A 20 11.32 6.35 4.66
CA GLU A 20 10.53 5.30 3.99
C GLU A 20 9.06 5.71 3.90
N LYS A 21 8.47 6.22 5.00
CA LYS A 21 7.08 6.71 5.02
C LYS A 21 6.85 7.88 4.07
N VAL A 22 7.78 8.83 4.05
CA VAL A 22 7.67 10.02 3.20
C VAL A 22 7.80 9.64 1.74
N LEU A 23 8.80 8.82 1.37
CA LEU A 23 9.00 8.39 -0.01
C LEU A 23 7.82 7.54 -0.51
N MET A 24 7.38 6.56 0.28
CA MET A 24 6.24 5.71 -0.08
C MET A 24 4.93 6.51 -0.11
N GLY A 25 4.73 7.42 0.83
CA GLY A 25 3.58 8.31 0.87
C GLY A 25 3.52 9.23 -0.35
N ILE A 26 4.60 9.96 -0.65
CA ILE A 26 4.68 10.84 -1.83
C ILE A 26 4.46 10.02 -3.11
N GLY A 27 5.11 8.86 -3.20
CA GLY A 27 4.97 7.97 -4.34
C GLY A 27 3.54 7.48 -4.56
N TYR A 28 2.93 6.89 -3.54
CA TYR A 28 1.57 6.34 -3.65
C TYR A 28 0.50 7.43 -3.82
N TYR A 29 0.57 8.53 -3.07
CA TYR A 29 -0.40 9.63 -3.23
C TYR A 29 -0.20 10.37 -4.54
N GLY A 30 1.04 10.59 -4.96
CA GLY A 30 1.36 11.16 -6.26
C GLY A 30 0.80 10.31 -7.40
N LEU A 31 0.97 8.99 -7.34
CA LEU A 31 0.37 8.03 -8.27
C LEU A 31 -1.15 8.16 -8.37
N VAL A 32 -1.82 8.13 -7.22
CA VAL A 32 -3.30 8.18 -7.15
C VAL A 32 -3.83 9.52 -7.66
N ILE A 33 -3.25 10.64 -7.21
CA ILE A 33 -3.68 11.99 -7.58
C ILE A 33 -3.45 12.22 -9.08
N THR A 34 -2.29 11.88 -9.60
CA THR A 34 -1.96 12.09 -11.02
C THR A 34 -2.83 11.23 -11.94
N GLY A 35 -3.08 9.97 -11.56
CA GLY A 35 -3.99 9.08 -12.29
C GLY A 35 -5.41 9.64 -12.31
N ALA A 36 -5.95 10.04 -11.16
CA ALA A 36 -7.30 10.60 -11.09
C ALA A 36 -7.40 11.91 -11.87
N TYR A 37 -6.45 12.84 -11.66
CA TYR A 37 -6.40 14.13 -12.34
C TYR A 37 -6.39 13.97 -13.87
N GLY A 38 -5.56 13.06 -14.40
CA GLY A 38 -5.49 12.78 -15.83
C GLY A 38 -6.82 12.32 -16.43
N ILE A 39 -7.61 11.53 -15.69
CA ILE A 39 -8.96 11.12 -16.11
C ILE A 39 -9.93 12.31 -16.04
N TYR A 40 -9.92 13.07 -14.94
CA TYR A 40 -10.83 14.21 -14.74
C TYR A 40 -10.68 15.31 -15.80
N LEU A 41 -9.47 15.52 -16.31
CA LEU A 41 -9.23 16.46 -17.42
C LEU A 41 -9.98 16.09 -18.71
N GLN A 42 -10.35 14.82 -18.88
CA GLN A 42 -10.97 14.33 -20.11
C GLN A 42 -12.43 13.92 -19.91
N SER A 43 -12.77 13.38 -18.74
CA SER A 43 -14.13 12.95 -18.43
C SER A 43 -14.38 12.91 -16.93
N ILE A 44 -15.30 13.77 -16.48
CA ILE A 44 -15.72 13.80 -15.08
C ILE A 44 -16.41 12.50 -14.65
N ILE A 45 -17.20 11.87 -15.54
CA ILE A 45 -17.94 10.64 -15.24
C ILE A 45 -16.96 9.50 -14.95
N TRP A 46 -15.97 9.30 -15.83
CA TRP A 46 -14.94 8.28 -15.61
C TRP A 46 -14.03 8.62 -14.42
N GLY A 47 -13.76 9.90 -14.18
CA GLY A 47 -13.02 10.35 -12.99
C GLY A 47 -13.74 9.97 -11.69
N LEU A 48 -15.07 10.13 -11.65
CA LEU A 48 -15.88 9.71 -10.50
C LEU A 48 -15.88 8.18 -10.32
N PHE A 49 -16.03 7.40 -11.40
CA PHE A 49 -15.94 5.94 -11.31
C PHE A 49 -14.57 5.48 -10.79
N TYR A 50 -13.49 6.06 -11.30
CA TYR A 50 -12.14 5.74 -10.84
C TYR A 50 -11.92 6.14 -9.38
N THR A 51 -12.42 7.30 -8.96
CA THR A 51 -12.35 7.73 -7.56
C THR A 51 -13.16 6.80 -6.65
N GLY A 52 -14.34 6.37 -7.08
CA GLY A 52 -15.12 5.35 -6.38
C GLY A 52 -14.35 4.03 -6.25
N PHE A 53 -13.69 3.58 -7.31
CA PHE A 53 -12.81 2.42 -7.28
C PHE A 53 -11.64 2.59 -6.30
N LEU A 54 -10.99 3.76 -6.27
CA LEU A 54 -9.89 4.05 -5.34
C LEU A 54 -10.35 4.01 -3.87
N ILE A 55 -11.49 4.63 -3.56
CA ILE A 55 -12.06 4.66 -2.21
C ILE A 55 -12.47 3.25 -1.79
N PHE A 56 -13.21 2.54 -2.64
CA PHE A 56 -13.63 1.17 -2.39
C PHE A 56 -12.42 0.25 -2.22
N GLY A 57 -11.44 0.34 -3.12
CA GLY A 57 -10.22 -0.45 -3.09
C GLY A 57 -9.35 -0.13 -1.89
N PHE A 58 -9.30 1.12 -1.44
CA PHE A 58 -8.61 1.49 -0.21
C PHE A 58 -9.23 0.83 1.02
N PHE A 59 -10.56 0.88 1.19
CA PHE A 59 -11.20 0.29 2.38
C PHE A 59 -11.28 -1.24 2.30
N VAL A 60 -11.69 -1.79 1.16
CA VAL A 60 -11.93 -3.22 1.00
C VAL A 60 -10.65 -3.95 0.63
N PHE A 61 -10.05 -3.66 -0.52
CA PHE A 61 -8.92 -4.45 -1.01
C PHE A 61 -7.61 -4.19 -0.26
N LEU A 62 -7.35 -2.96 0.16
CA LEU A 62 -6.15 -2.64 0.93
C LEU A 62 -6.44 -2.81 2.42
N GLY A 63 -7.47 -2.13 2.93
CA GLY A 63 -7.86 -2.12 4.34
C GLY A 63 -8.24 -3.50 4.87
N TYR A 64 -9.30 -4.10 4.33
CA TYR A 64 -9.79 -5.39 4.79
C TYR A 64 -8.90 -6.55 4.35
N CYS A 65 -8.53 -6.66 3.07
CA CYS A 65 -7.84 -7.86 2.59
C CYS A 65 -6.36 -7.94 3.03
N VAL A 66 -5.68 -6.81 3.27
CA VAL A 66 -4.24 -6.81 3.63
C VAL A 66 -3.96 -6.13 4.95
N CYS A 67 -4.39 -4.89 5.14
CA CYS A 67 -4.02 -4.12 6.32
C CYS A 67 -4.61 -4.68 7.62
N SER A 68 -5.76 -5.36 7.57
CA SER A 68 -6.31 -6.07 8.74
C SER A 68 -5.42 -7.23 9.22
N TYR A 69 -4.58 -7.77 8.35
CA TYR A 69 -3.58 -8.81 8.67
C TYR A 69 -2.20 -8.24 9.02
N CYS A 70 -2.00 -6.92 8.86
CA CYS A 70 -0.69 -6.29 8.99
C CYS A 70 -0.29 -6.16 10.46
N PRO A 71 0.80 -6.82 10.92
CA PRO A 71 1.22 -6.76 12.32
C PRO A 71 1.66 -5.35 12.74
N TYR A 72 2.16 -4.54 11.80
CA TYR A 72 2.70 -3.22 12.10
C TYR A 72 1.63 -2.23 12.60
N ILE A 73 0.38 -2.32 12.13
CA ILE A 73 -0.69 -1.37 12.47
C ILE A 73 -1.23 -1.58 13.89
N TYR A 74 -1.15 -2.81 14.39
CA TYR A 74 -1.74 -3.24 15.66
C TYR A 74 -0.71 -3.17 16.80
N PRO A 75 -1.11 -3.35 18.08
CA PRO A 75 -0.43 -2.78 19.25
C PRO A 75 1.08 -3.04 19.38
N GLU A 76 1.59 -4.11 18.80
CA GLU A 76 3.00 -4.53 18.90
C GLU A 76 3.98 -3.51 18.30
N TYR A 77 3.59 -2.83 17.21
CA TYR A 77 4.44 -1.80 16.57
C TYR A 77 3.75 -0.44 16.43
N SER A 78 2.42 -0.43 16.29
CA SER A 78 1.59 0.76 16.10
C SER A 78 2.15 1.75 15.06
N ASP A 79 2.72 1.21 13.98
CA ASP A 79 3.37 1.96 12.93
C ASP A 79 2.80 1.61 11.56
N CYS A 80 2.71 2.59 10.67
CA CYS A 80 2.17 2.42 9.33
C CYS A 80 3.08 3.09 8.31
N LEU A 81 3.32 2.37 7.21
CA LEU A 81 4.09 2.88 6.09
C LEU A 81 3.38 4.04 5.35
N PHE A 82 2.04 4.05 5.38
CA PHE A 82 1.20 5.06 4.71
C PHE A 82 0.38 5.86 5.75
N PRO A 83 1.01 6.72 6.57
CA PRO A 83 0.26 7.61 7.44
C PRO A 83 -0.57 8.60 6.59
N PRO A 84 -1.79 9.01 7.05
CA PRO A 84 -2.43 8.71 8.33
C PRO A 84 -3.31 7.45 8.32
N PHE A 85 -3.32 6.68 7.22
CA PHE A 85 -4.31 5.63 6.99
C PHE A 85 -4.27 4.48 7.98
N GLY A 86 -3.11 4.16 8.56
CA GLY A 86 -3.01 3.12 9.59
C GLY A 86 -3.95 3.33 10.78
N ALA A 87 -4.10 4.57 11.25
CA ALA A 87 -5.01 4.90 12.35
C ALA A 87 -6.49 4.71 11.95
N LEU A 88 -6.84 5.06 10.71
CA LEU A 88 -8.17 4.86 10.15
C LEU A 88 -8.51 3.37 10.03
N ILE A 89 -7.60 2.58 9.48
CA ILE A 89 -7.77 1.12 9.35
C ILE A 89 -7.92 0.45 10.71
N LYS A 90 -7.09 0.83 11.69
CA LYS A 90 -7.18 0.30 13.07
C LYS A 90 -8.56 0.54 13.71
N LYS A 91 -9.22 1.65 13.35
CA LYS A 91 -10.56 1.98 13.84
C LYS A 91 -11.66 1.18 13.11
N LEU A 92 -11.47 0.90 11.83
CA LEU A 92 -12.48 0.25 10.99
C LEU A 92 -12.43 -1.28 11.04
N TYR A 93 -11.24 -1.86 11.18
CA TYR A 93 -11.03 -3.30 11.07
C TYR A 93 -10.34 -3.85 12.31
N LYS A 94 -10.81 -5.02 12.77
CA LYS A 94 -10.13 -5.80 13.80
C LYS A 94 -8.92 -6.51 13.21
N PHE A 95 -7.88 -6.69 14.02
CA PHE A 95 -6.72 -7.48 13.63
C PHE A 95 -7.12 -8.92 13.34
N ARG A 96 -6.69 -9.43 12.20
CA ARG A 96 -6.88 -10.83 11.79
C ARG A 96 -5.52 -11.51 11.81
N SER A 97 -5.29 -12.35 12.82
CA SER A 97 -4.13 -13.22 12.85
C SER A 97 -4.41 -14.49 12.05
N GLY A 98 -3.40 -14.98 11.33
CA GLY A 98 -3.51 -16.19 10.49
C GLY A 98 -3.19 -15.94 9.01
N PRO A 99 -3.27 -17.00 8.19
CA PRO A 99 -2.92 -16.91 6.78
C PRO A 99 -3.91 -16.02 6.02
N ILE A 100 -3.38 -15.20 5.11
CA ILE A 100 -4.20 -14.40 4.20
C ILE A 100 -4.92 -15.34 3.23
N SER A 101 -6.25 -15.22 3.15
CA SER A 101 -7.07 -16.03 2.26
C SER A 101 -6.74 -15.77 0.78
N ILE A 102 -6.99 -16.74 -0.09
CA ILE A 102 -6.75 -16.58 -1.54
C ILE A 102 -7.60 -15.43 -2.11
N VAL A 103 -8.84 -15.27 -1.63
CA VAL A 103 -9.73 -14.18 -2.05
C VAL A 103 -9.14 -12.82 -1.65
N ASP A 104 -8.61 -12.70 -0.44
CA ASP A 104 -7.97 -11.47 0.04
C ASP A 104 -6.71 -11.14 -0.78
N LYS A 105 -5.92 -12.17 -1.13
CA LYS A 105 -4.75 -12.03 -2.02
C LYS A 105 -5.14 -11.53 -3.41
N ILE A 106 -6.21 -12.08 -3.99
CA ILE A 106 -6.74 -11.65 -5.28
C ILE A 106 -7.24 -10.21 -5.19
N GLY A 107 -7.99 -9.86 -4.13
CA GLY A 107 -8.46 -8.49 -3.90
C GLY A 107 -7.32 -7.47 -3.87
N PHE A 108 -6.23 -7.78 -3.16
CA PHE A 108 -5.04 -6.94 -3.16
C PHE A 108 -4.42 -6.77 -4.55
N LEU A 109 -4.28 -7.85 -5.31
CA LEU A 109 -3.76 -7.79 -6.68
C LEU A 109 -4.66 -6.97 -7.61
N ILE A 110 -5.98 -7.11 -7.49
CA ILE A 110 -6.95 -6.30 -8.24
C ILE A 110 -6.75 -4.83 -7.94
N MET A 111 -6.54 -4.45 -6.68
CA MET A 111 -6.28 -3.06 -6.31
C MET A 111 -4.96 -2.55 -6.90
N MET A 112 -3.88 -3.30 -6.74
CA MET A 112 -2.57 -2.91 -7.28
C MET A 112 -2.61 -2.76 -8.80
N ILE A 113 -3.17 -3.75 -9.51
CA ILE A 113 -3.26 -3.71 -10.97
C ILE A 113 -4.23 -2.60 -11.40
N GLY A 114 -5.38 -2.47 -10.75
CA GLY A 114 -6.42 -1.50 -11.12
C GLY A 114 -5.96 -0.05 -10.99
N VAL A 115 -5.25 0.30 -9.91
CA VAL A 115 -4.64 1.63 -9.72
C VAL A 115 -3.72 2.02 -10.87
N VAL A 116 -3.01 1.05 -11.44
CA VAL A 116 -2.04 1.30 -12.51
C VAL A 116 -2.71 1.27 -13.87
N VAL A 117 -3.47 0.22 -14.17
CA VAL A 117 -3.98 -0.09 -15.51
C VAL A 117 -5.14 0.81 -15.91
N ILE A 118 -6.09 1.07 -15.00
CA ILE A 118 -7.29 1.87 -15.32
C ILE A 118 -6.91 3.25 -15.88
N PRO A 119 -6.07 4.08 -15.23
CA PRO A 119 -5.79 5.42 -15.74
C PRO A 119 -5.04 5.44 -17.09
N GLN A 120 -4.37 4.36 -17.51
CA GLN A 120 -3.51 4.37 -18.71
C GLN A 120 -4.24 4.83 -19.98
N TYR A 121 -5.47 4.36 -20.19
CA TYR A 121 -6.25 4.73 -21.38
C TYR A 121 -6.42 6.25 -21.53
N TRP A 122 -6.64 6.95 -20.42
CA TRP A 122 -6.75 8.40 -20.40
C TRP A 122 -5.37 9.05 -20.46
N LEU A 123 -4.41 8.58 -19.67
CA LEU A 123 -3.09 9.18 -19.58
C LEU A 123 -2.33 9.13 -20.91
N LEU A 124 -2.56 8.13 -21.77
CA LEU A 124 -1.96 8.05 -23.12
C LEU A 124 -2.29 9.24 -24.02
N LYS A 125 -3.35 10.00 -23.73
CA LYS A 125 -3.69 11.23 -24.46
C LYS A 125 -2.92 12.46 -23.99
N ASN A 126 -2.21 12.38 -22.86
CA ASN A 126 -1.36 13.44 -22.34
C ASN A 126 -0.05 12.85 -21.79
N TYR A 127 0.96 12.80 -22.67
CA TYR A 127 2.26 12.20 -22.35
C TYR A 127 2.96 12.83 -21.15
N THR A 128 2.74 14.12 -20.87
CA THR A 128 3.32 14.78 -19.70
C THR A 128 2.76 14.20 -18.41
N ILE A 129 1.43 14.03 -18.31
CA ILE A 129 0.79 13.45 -17.12
C ILE A 129 1.15 11.97 -16.99
N LEU A 130 1.21 11.24 -18.12
CA LEU A 130 1.66 9.85 -18.16
C LEU A 130 3.08 9.70 -17.61
N ALA A 131 4.01 10.57 -18.01
CA ALA A 131 5.39 10.53 -17.52
C ALA A 131 5.46 10.77 -16.00
N ILE A 132 4.75 11.79 -15.50
CA ILE A 132 4.67 12.08 -14.06
C ILE A 132 4.08 10.89 -13.30
N PHE A 133 3.01 10.28 -13.83
CA PHE A 133 2.39 9.10 -13.24
C PHE A 133 3.40 7.95 -13.07
N TRP A 134 4.19 7.66 -14.09
CA TRP A 134 5.18 6.58 -14.03
C TRP A 134 6.39 6.90 -13.13
N ILE A 135 6.78 8.17 -13.01
CA ILE A 135 7.78 8.63 -12.03
C ILE A 135 7.35 8.30 -10.60
N PHE A 136 6.06 8.43 -10.29
CA PHE A 136 5.54 8.00 -8.99
C PHE A 136 5.30 6.49 -8.91
N CYS A 137 4.80 5.88 -9.99
CA CYS A 137 4.43 4.46 -10.02
C CYS A 137 5.61 3.53 -9.80
N LEU A 138 6.66 3.66 -10.61
CA LEU A 138 7.75 2.68 -10.64
C LEU A 138 8.50 2.62 -9.30
N PRO A 139 8.99 3.74 -8.72
CA PRO A 139 9.71 3.69 -7.45
C PRO A 139 8.83 3.18 -6.32
N THR A 140 7.54 3.52 -6.29
CA THR A 140 6.60 3.06 -5.27
C THR A 140 6.41 1.54 -5.34
N TYR A 141 6.12 1.00 -6.53
CA TYR A 141 5.89 -0.44 -6.68
C TYR A 141 7.17 -1.23 -6.48
N VAL A 142 8.29 -0.75 -7.02
CA VAL A 142 9.59 -1.39 -6.85
C VAL A 142 10.00 -1.38 -5.37
N GLY A 143 9.91 -0.22 -4.71
CA GLY A 143 10.21 -0.11 -3.29
C GLY A 143 9.29 -0.98 -2.44
N LEU A 144 7.99 -1.01 -2.74
CA LEU A 144 7.05 -1.84 -1.98
C LEU A 144 7.36 -3.32 -2.15
N ILE A 145 7.47 -3.82 -3.40
CA ILE A 145 7.61 -5.25 -3.69
C ILE A 145 9.00 -5.78 -3.31
N PHE A 146 10.05 -5.04 -3.66
CA PHE A 146 11.43 -5.53 -3.52
C PHE A 146 12.08 -5.18 -2.19
N TYR A 147 11.60 -4.17 -1.47
CA TYR A 147 12.20 -3.74 -0.22
C TYR A 147 11.24 -3.97 0.96
N GLU A 148 10.06 -3.36 0.97
CA GLU A 148 9.17 -3.43 2.13
C GLU A 148 8.50 -4.81 2.30
N CYS A 149 8.00 -5.40 1.22
CA CYS A 149 7.37 -6.71 1.25
C CYS A 149 8.35 -7.83 1.63
N ARG A 150 9.64 -7.69 1.30
CA ARG A 150 10.69 -8.66 1.67
C ARG A 150 11.07 -8.58 3.15
N ARG A 151 10.96 -7.40 3.76
CA ARG A 151 11.24 -7.16 5.18
C ARG A 151 10.01 -7.39 6.08
N CYS A 152 8.83 -7.54 5.47
CA CYS A 152 7.57 -7.73 6.19
C CYS A 152 7.59 -9.02 7.02
N GLN A 153 7.07 -8.95 8.26
CA GLN A 153 6.97 -10.12 9.14
C GLN A 153 5.79 -11.05 8.82
N HIS A 154 4.87 -10.63 7.95
CA HIS A 154 3.75 -11.47 7.58
C HIS A 154 4.16 -12.45 6.47
N PHE A 155 4.60 -13.65 6.87
CA PHE A 155 5.16 -14.67 5.97
C PHE A 155 4.16 -15.24 4.94
N ASP A 156 2.87 -15.07 5.17
CA ASP A 156 1.82 -15.52 4.25
C ASP A 156 1.42 -14.47 3.19
N CYS A 157 2.09 -13.32 3.18
CA CYS A 157 1.88 -12.26 2.20
C CYS A 157 2.44 -12.66 0.82
N LEU A 158 1.73 -12.27 -0.25
CA LEU A 158 2.05 -12.64 -1.64
C LEU A 158 3.50 -12.35 -2.06
N PHE A 159 4.02 -11.19 -1.65
CA PHE A 159 5.32 -10.69 -2.07
C PHE A 159 6.43 -10.93 -1.03
N ASN A 160 6.12 -11.64 0.06
CA ASN A 160 7.12 -11.98 1.04
C ASN A 160 7.93 -13.20 0.58
N ILE A 161 9.21 -12.98 0.30
CA ILE A 161 10.13 -14.02 -0.19
C ILE A 161 10.78 -14.79 0.95
N ALA A 162 10.68 -14.31 2.20
CA ALA A 162 11.04 -15.09 3.37
C ALA A 162 9.99 -16.20 3.59
N LYS A 163 9.84 -17.09 2.61
CA LYS A 163 8.99 -18.26 2.73
C LYS A 163 9.65 -19.23 3.70
N ARG A 164 8.90 -19.50 4.76
CA ARG A 164 8.86 -20.71 5.59
C ARG A 164 9.73 -21.86 5.01
N ASN A 165 10.91 -22.07 5.61
CA ASN A 165 11.53 -23.39 5.63
C ASN A 165 10.65 -24.32 6.47
#